data_AF-A0A258JGM6-F1
#
_entry.id   AF-A0A258JGM6-F1
#
_cell.length_a   1.000
_cell.length_b   1.000
_cell.length_c   1.000
_cell.angle_alpha   90.00
_cell.angle_beta   90.00
_cell.angle_gamma   90.00
#
_symmetry.space_group_name_H-M   'P 1'
#
loop_
_entity.id
_entity.type
_entity.pdbx_description
1 polymer ?
#
loop_
_entity_poly.entity_id
_entity_poly.type
_entity_poly.pdbx_seq_one_letter_code
_entity_poly.pdbx_strand_id
1 'polypeptide(L)' 'MQTGSTPPLNIAVIGTGISGMAAAWLLAQHHNVTVYERADRIGGHSNTVTARTPDGP' A
#
# COMPACT_ATOMS: atom_id res chain seq x y z
N MET A 1 13.70 33.78 7.11
CA MET A 1 12.99 32.69 6.37
C MET A 1 13.89 31.47 6.38
N GLN A 2 13.53 30.43 7.12
CA GLN A 2 14.30 29.18 7.18
C GLN A 2 13.45 28.08 6.54
N THR A 3 13.66 27.85 5.24
CA THR A 3 13.04 26.74 4.50
C THR A 3 13.83 25.47 4.78
N GLY A 4 13.59 24.87 5.95
CA GLY A 4 14.13 23.55 6.27
C GLY A 4 13.24 22.47 5.66
N SER A 5 13.63 21.89 4.53
CA SER A 5 13.01 20.65 4.06
C SER A 5 13.39 19.52 5.01
N THR A 6 12.42 18.95 5.72
CA THR A 6 12.66 17.75 6.55
C THR A 6 13.18 16.62 5.65
N PRO A 7 14.27 15.93 6.03
CA PRO A 7 14.79 14.83 5.23
C PRO A 7 13.76 13.69 5.12
N PRO A 8 13.76 12.94 4.00
CA PRO A 8 12.90 11.76 3.85
C PRO A 8 13.09 10.78 5.00
N LEU A 9 11.98 10.30 5.57
CA LEU A 9 11.99 9.28 6.62
C LEU A 9 11.96 7.88 6.01
N ASN A 10 12.41 6.88 6.77
CA ASN A 10 12.19 5.47 6.46
C ASN A 10 10.97 4.98 7.24
N ILE A 11 9.92 4.55 6.54
CA ILE A 11 8.62 4.24 7.14
C ILE A 11 8.23 2.80 6.80
N ALA A 12 7.89 2.02 7.81
CA ALA A 12 7.29 0.70 7.63
C ALA A 12 5.76 0.80 7.75
N VAL A 13 5.04 0.32 6.72
CA VAL A 13 3.59 0.16 6.75
C VAL A 13 3.27 -1.33 6.90
N ILE A 14 2.56 -1.71 7.96
CA ILE A 14 2.21 -3.12 8.24
C ILE A 14 0.76 -3.37 7.85
N GLY A 15 0.56 -4.25 6.88
CA GLY A 15 -0.73 -4.61 6.30
C GLY A 15 -1.02 -3.88 4.98
N THR A 16 -1.53 -4.63 4.01
CA THR A 16 -1.88 -4.16 2.65
C THR A 16 -3.38 -4.08 2.42
N GLY A 17 -4.17 -3.92 3.50
CA GLY A 17 -5.56 -3.49 3.38
C GLY A 17 -5.67 -2.13 2.69
N ILE A 18 -6.89 -1.73 2.32
CA ILE A 18 -7.11 -0.48 1.57
C ILE A 18 -6.52 0.75 2.27
N SER A 19 -6.62 0.84 3.60
CA SER A 19 -6.03 1.92 4.38
C SER A 19 -4.50 1.88 4.38
N GLY A 20 -3.90 0.70 4.48
CA GLY A 20 -2.44 0.53 4.45
C GLY A 20 -1.84 0.93 3.10
N MET A 21 -2.46 0.49 2.00
CA MET A 21 -2.03 0.88 0.65
C MET A 21 -2.23 2.37 0.38
N ALA A 22 -3.33 2.98 0.86
CA ALA A 22 -3.55 4.42 0.73
C ALA A 22 -2.52 5.23 1.52
N ALA A 23 -2.22 4.82 2.76
CA ALA A 23 -1.19 5.45 3.58
C ALA A 23 0.20 5.33 2.95
N ALA A 24 0.57 4.13 2.48
CA ALA A 24 1.84 3.89 1.79
C ALA A 24 1.96 4.75 0.53
N TRP A 25 0.89 4.85 -0.28
CA TRP A 25 0.86 5.67 -1.49
C TRP A 25 1.07 7.16 -1.21
N LEU A 26 0.42 7.71 -0.18
CA LEU A 26 0.60 9.12 0.21
C LEU A 26 2.01 9.37 0.76
N LEU A 27 2.50 8.51 1.64
CA LEU A 27 3.80 8.67 2.30
C LEU A 27 4.98 8.52 1.32
N ALA A 28 4.85 7.62 0.33
CA ALA A 28 5.90 7.36 -0.66
C ALA A 28 6.22 8.56 -1.57
N GLN A 29 5.37 9.57 -1.61
CA GLN A 29 5.62 10.80 -2.37
C GLN A 29 6.81 11.61 -1.82
N HIS A 30 7.12 11.44 -0.54
CA HIS A 30 8.16 12.22 0.15
C HIS A 30 9.09 11.39 1.06
N HIS A 31 8.80 10.10 1.25
CA HIS A 31 9.51 9.23 2.19
C HIS A 31 9.82 7.85 1.58
N ASN A 32 10.80 7.16 2.17
CA ASN A 32 11.14 5.80 1.79
C ASN A 32 10.22 4.82 2.53
N VAL A 33 9.24 4.26 1.82
CA VAL A 33 8.23 3.38 2.40
C VAL A 33 8.55 1.91 2.09
N THR A 34 8.54 1.07 3.13
CA THR A 34 8.53 -0.40 2.99
C THR A 34 7.20 -0.93 3.50
N VAL A 35 6.55 -1.79 2.72
CA VAL A 35 5.25 -2.38 3.08
C VAL A 35 5.45 -3.85 3.42
N TYR A 36 4.85 -4.30 4.51
CA TYR A 36 4.87 -5.69 4.95
C TYR A 36 3.46 -6.25 4.97
N GLU A 37 3.27 -7.44 4.42
CA GLU A 37 2.00 -8.18 4.46
C GLU A 37 2.27 -9.59 4.95
N ARG A 38 1.36 -10.11 5.77
CA ARG A 38 1.43 -11.49 6.27
C ARG A 38 0.94 -12.47 5.21
N ALA A 39 -0.10 -12.10 4.47
CA ALA A 39 -0.66 -12.93 3.41
C ALA A 39 0.25 -13.01 2.18
N ASP A 40 0.03 -14.03 1.37
CA ASP A 40 0.63 -14.22 0.05
C ASP A 40 0.02 -13.30 -1.03
N ARG A 41 -1.00 -12.52 -0.66
CA ARG A 41 -1.68 -11.55 -1.52
C ARG A 41 -1.83 -10.20 -0.82
N ILE A 42 -1.93 -9.15 -1.65
CA ILE A 42 -2.29 -7.82 -1.19
C ILE A 42 -3.81 -7.61 -1.10
N GLY A 43 -4.24 -6.54 -0.43
CA GLY A 43 -5.61 -6.03 -0.48
C GLY A 43 -6.45 -6.28 0.78
N GLY A 44 -6.05 -7.21 1.65
CA GLY A 44 -6.80 -7.55 2.87
C GLY A 44 -8.25 -7.95 2.55
N HIS A 45 -9.24 -7.25 3.13
CA HIS A 45 -10.65 -7.47 2.82
C HIS A 45 -11.05 -7.09 1.38
N SER A 46 -10.25 -6.27 0.70
CA SER A 46 -10.44 -6.02 -0.73
C SER A 46 -9.89 -7.23 -1.50
N ASN A 47 -10.78 -8.05 -2.03
CA ASN A 47 -10.43 -9.32 -2.67
C ASN A 47 -11.36 -9.62 -3.85
N THR A 48 -11.06 -9.01 -4.99
CA THR A 48 -11.72 -9.36 -6.25
C THR A 48 -11.07 -10.63 -6.80
N VAL A 49 -11.90 -11.60 -7.16
CA VAL A 49 -11.47 -12.88 -7.72
C VAL A 49 -12.05 -13.04 -9.12
N THR A 50 -11.28 -13.63 -10.03
CA THR A 50 -11.80 -14.04 -11.35
C THR A 50 -12.71 -15.26 -11.15
N ALA A 51 -13.95 -15.16 -11.62
CA ALA A 51 -14.91 -16.25 -11.56
C ALA A 51 -15.06 -16.86 -12.95
N ARG A 52 -15.01 -18.18 -13.06
CA ARG A 52 -15.35 -18.85 -14.33
C ARG A 52 -16.85 -18.82 -14.53
N THR A 53 -17.28 -18.30 -15.67
CA THR A 53 -18.68 -18.32 -16.12
C THR A 53 -18.80 -19.09 -17.44
N PRO A 54 -20.00 -19.52 -17.84
CA PRO A 54 -20.20 -20.17 -19.15
C PRO A 54 -19.75 -19.32 -20.34
N ASP A 55 -19.81 -17.99 -20.21
CA ASP A 55 -19.48 -17.04 -21.29
C ASP A 55 -18.00 -16.62 -21.28
N GLY A 56 -17.21 -17.12 -20.31
CA GLY A 56 -15.80 -16.80 -20.17
C GLY A 56 -15.37 -16.58 -18.72
N PRO A 57 -14.07 -16.27 -18.50
CA PRO A 57 -13.60 -15.73 -17.24
C PRO A 57 -14.14 -14.32 -16.95
#